data_AF-A0A392NZS8-F1
#
_entry.id   AF-A0A392NZS8-F1
#
_cell.length_a   1.000
_cell.length_b   1.000
_cell.length_c   1.000
_cell.angle_alpha   90.00
_cell.angle_beta   90.00
_cell.angle_gamma   90.00
#
_symmetry.space_group_name_H-M   'P 1'
#
loop_
_entity.id
_entity.type
_entity.pdbx_description
1 polymer ?
#
loop_
_entity_poly.entity_id
_entity_poly.type
_entity_poly.pdbx_seq_one_letter_code
_entity_poly.pdbx_strand_id
1 'polypeptide(L)' 'MNLEAIVTNYPYRKNLPKEDIAKEKQTRLALIDFLRGLVEFDPAKRWSPFQASKHPFITGEPFTHPYRPSPETPYI' A
#
# COMPACT_ATOMS: atom_id res chain seq x y z
N MET A 1 3.10 8.42 -17.58
CA MET A 1 2.09 8.16 -16.53
C MET A 1 2.70 7.17 -15.56
N ASN A 2 2.78 7.47 -14.26
CA ASN A 2 3.36 6.58 -13.24
C ASN A 2 2.26 6.07 -12.28
N LEU A 3 2.56 5.03 -11.49
CA LEU A 3 1.62 4.41 -10.56
C LEU A 3 0.97 5.42 -9.61
N GLU A 4 1.77 6.32 -9.04
CA GLU A 4 1.30 7.36 -8.13
C GLU A 4 0.22 8.22 -8.77
N ALA A 5 0.50 8.77 -9.96
CA ALA A 5 -0.44 9.62 -10.67
C ALA A 5 -1.75 8.90 -11.03
N ILE A 6 -1.70 7.60 -11.32
CA ILE A 6 -2.91 6.79 -11.61
C ILE A 6 -3.79 6.70 -10.36
N VAL A 7 -3.19 6.33 -9.21
CA VAL A 7 -3.94 6.11 -7.97
C VAL A 7 -4.40 7.43 -7.35
N THR A 8 -3.56 8.46 -7.32
CA THR A 8 -3.91 9.75 -6.69
C THR A 8 -4.96 10.51 -7.48
N ASN A 9 -4.94 10.42 -8.82
CA ASN A 9 -5.86 11.17 -9.68
C ASN A 9 -7.12 10.40 -10.05
N TYR A 10 -7.28 9.15 -9.60
CA TYR A 10 -8.52 8.42 -9.81
C TYR A 10 -9.70 9.21 -9.21
N PRO A 11 -10.82 9.41 -9.92
CA PRO A 11 -11.92 10.23 -9.42
C PRO A 11 -12.49 9.67 -8.11
N TYR A 12 -12.75 10.55 -7.14
CA TYR A 12 -13.53 10.19 -5.95
C TYR A 12 -14.99 9.96 -6.33
N ARG A 13 -15.73 9.19 -5.52
CA ARG A 13 -17.18 9.14 -5.66
C ARG A 13 -17.77 10.52 -5.39
N LYS A 14 -18.83 10.87 -6.12
CA LYS A 14 -19.54 12.15 -5.95
C LYS A 14 -20.19 12.22 -4.56
N ASN A 15 -20.25 13.43 -3.99
CA ASN A 15 -20.88 13.72 -2.70
C ASN A 15 -20.28 12.98 -1.49
N LEU A 16 -18.99 12.62 -1.55
CA LEU A 16 -18.30 12.02 -0.42
C LEU A 16 -18.09 13.07 0.71
N PRO A 17 -18.35 12.72 1.98
CA PRO A 17 -17.98 13.57 3.12
C PRO A 17 -16.48 13.89 3.11
N LYS A 18 -16.09 15.08 3.58
CA LYS A 18 -14.67 15.49 3.64
C LYS A 18 -13.79 14.52 4.43
N GLU A 19 -14.33 13.94 5.49
CA GLU A 19 -13.64 12.93 6.31
C GLU A 19 -13.34 11.66 5.51
N ASP A 20 -14.29 11.19 4.71
CA ASP A 20 -14.12 10.01 3.87
C ASP A 20 -13.13 10.27 2.73
N ILE A 21 -13.06 11.50 2.20
CA ILE A 21 -12.03 11.89 1.23
C ILE A 21 -10.64 11.81 1.87
N ALA A 22 -10.50 12.27 3.11
CA ALA A 22 -9.24 12.20 3.83
C ALA A 22 -8.84 10.74 4.13
N LYS A 23 -9.79 9.90 4.56
CA LYS A 23 -9.59 8.45 4.75
C LYS A 23 -9.16 7.78 3.44
N GLU A 24 -9.87 8.03 2.34
CA GLU A 24 -9.54 7.46 1.04
C GLU A 24 -8.16 7.93 0.55
N LYS A 25 -7.81 9.20 0.76
CA LYS A 25 -6.47 9.71 0.45
C LYS A 25 -5.39 8.92 1.20
N GLN A 26 -5.61 8.60 2.48
CA GLN A 26 -4.68 7.78 3.26
C GLN A 26 -4.61 6.34 2.73
N THR A 27 -5.76 5.75 2.41
CA THR A 27 -5.84 4.42 1.81
C THR A 27 -5.13 4.34 0.47
N ARG A 28 -5.22 5.39 -0.36
CA ARG A 28 -4.50 5.49 -1.64
C ARG A 28 -2.99 5.53 -1.45
N LEU A 29 -2.49 6.24 -0.44
CA LEU A 29 -1.06 6.24 -0.11
C LEU A 29 -0.60 4.84 0.32
N ALA A 30 -1.37 4.17 1.18
CA ALA A 30 -1.09 2.80 1.59
C ALA A 30 -1.12 1.82 0.41
N LEU A 31 -2.07 1.98 -0.52
CA LEU A 31 -2.15 1.16 -1.73
C LEU A 31 -0.92 1.32 -2.62
N ILE A 32 -0.43 2.55 -2.80
CA ILE A 32 0.77 2.80 -3.61
C ILE A 32 1.98 2.09 -3.00
N ASP A 33 2.19 2.23 -1.68
CA ASP A 33 3.29 1.57 -0.97
C ASP A 33 3.19 0.04 -1.07
N PHE A 34 1.98 -0.49 -0.88
CA PHE A 34 1.68 -1.90 -1.00
C PHE A 34 2.02 -2.46 -2.39
N LEU A 35 1.54 -1.79 -3.45
CA LEU A 35 1.80 -2.21 -4.83
C LEU A 35 3.29 -2.15 -5.16
N ARG A 36 4.02 -1.12 -4.69
CA ARG A 36 5.47 -1.02 -4.89
C ARG A 36 6.22 -2.23 -4.35
N GLY A 37 5.84 -2.73 -3.18
CA GLY A 37 6.43 -3.93 -2.61
C GLY A 37 6.10 -5.21 -3.40
N LEU A 38 4.88 -5.33 -3.90
CA LEU A 38 4.42 -6.50 -4.68
C LEU A 38 4.97 -6.55 -6.10
N VAL A 39 5.06 -5.41 -6.78
CA VAL A 39 5.53 -5.30 -8.16
C VAL A 39 6.98 -4.83 -8.25
N GLU A 40 7.75 -5.00 -7.16
CA GLU A 40 9.19 -4.76 -7.14
C GLU A 40 9.87 -5.63 -8.22
N PHE A 41 10.73 -5.00 -9.00
CA PHE A 41 11.37 -5.61 -10.15
C PHE A 41 12.39 -6.65 -9.70
N ASP A 42 13.22 -6.32 -8.71
CA ASP A 42 14.20 -7.23 -8.13
C ASP A 42 13.48 -8.29 -7.28
N PRO A 43 13.48 -9.58 -7.69
CA PRO A 43 12.78 -10.63 -6.95
C PRO A 43 13.31 -10.83 -5.54
N ALA A 44 14.57 -10.44 -5.26
CA ALA A 44 15.14 -10.54 -3.91
C ALA A 44 14.60 -9.45 -2.97
N LYS A 45 14.06 -8.35 -3.51
CA LYS A 45 13.47 -7.24 -2.74
C LYS A 45 11.94 -7.28 -2.75
N ARG A 46 11.34 -8.05 -3.67
CA ARG A 46 9.90 -8.23 -3.79
C ARG A 46 9.33 -8.89 -2.55
N TRP A 47 8.22 -8.33 -2.07
CA TRP A 47 7.57 -8.87 -0.89
C TRP A 47 6.95 -10.24 -1.19
N SER A 48 7.15 -11.17 -0.26
CA SER A 48 6.40 -12.42 -0.26
C SER A 48 4.91 -12.17 0.06
N PRO A 49 4.02 -13.13 -0.24
CA PRO A 49 2.63 -13.05 0.20
C PRO A 49 2.48 -12.88 1.72
N PHE A 50 3.33 -13.53 2.52
CA PHE A 50 3.27 -13.42 3.98
C PHE A 50 3.70 -12.02 4.45
N GLN A 51 4.79 -11.47 3.91
CA GLN A 51 5.22 -10.10 4.19
C GLN A 51 4.16 -9.07 3.81
N ALA A 52 3.57 -9.22 2.63
CA ALA A 52 2.54 -8.33 2.11
C ALA A 52 1.24 -8.40 2.94
N SER A 53 0.88 -9.57 3.48
CA SER A 53 -0.31 -9.75 4.33
C SER A 53 -0.31 -8.90 5.60
N LYS A 54 0.87 -8.44 6.03
CA LYS A 54 1.07 -7.62 7.24
C LYS A 54 1.08 -6.12 6.95
N HIS A 55 0.98 -5.70 5.69
CA HIS A 55 0.99 -4.30 5.30
C HIS A 55 -0.28 -3.55 5.77
N PRO A 56 -0.19 -2.28 6.22
CA PRO A 56 -1.35 -1.46 6.66
C PRO A 56 -2.55 -1.42 5.70
N PHE A 57 -2.29 -1.41 4.39
CA PHE A 57 -3.34 -1.50 3.35
C PHE A 57 -4.23 -2.75 3.48
N ILE A 58 -3.66 -3.88 3.91
CA ILE A 58 -4.38 -5.15 4.08
C ILE A 58 -4.96 -5.27 5.48
N THR A 59 -4.21 -4.86 6.51
CA THR A 59 -4.63 -5.01 7.91
C THR A 59 -5.65 -3.96 8.35
N GLY A 60 -5.74 -2.82 7.65
CA GLY A 60 -6.56 -1.68 8.04
C GLY A 60 -5.92 -0.78 9.10
N GLU A 61 -4.70 -1.11 9.54
CA GLU A 61 -3.93 -0.25 10.45
C GLU A 61 -3.56 1.08 9.79
N PRO A 62 -3.35 2.16 10.57
CA PRO A 62 -2.94 3.44 10.01
C PRO A 62 -1.60 3.35 9.28
N PHE A 63 -1.59 3.71 7.99
CA PHE A 63 -0.35 3.89 7.24
C PHE A 63 0.33 5.20 7.66
N THR A 64 1.42 5.14 8.43
CA THR A 64 2.10 6.35 8.95
C THR A 64 3.45 6.60 8.28
N HIS A 65 4.08 5.54 7.78
CA HIS A 65 5.37 5.58 7.10
C HIS A 65 5.46 4.44 6.07
N PRO A 66 6.40 4.51 5.11
CA PRO A 66 6.65 3.40 4.20
C PRO A 66 6.87 2.08 4.94
N TYR A 67 6.21 1.03 4.50
CA TYR A 67 6.28 -0.27 5.14
C TYR A 67 7.61 -0.96 4.83
N ARG A 68 8.20 -1.59 5.85
CA ARG A 68 9.43 -2.35 5.73
C ARG A 68 9.15 -3.74 6.30
N PRO A 69 8.97 -4.77 5.47
CA PRO A 69 8.72 -6.10 5.99
C PRO A 69 9.95 -6.63 6.71
N SER A 70 9.71 -7.35 7.80
CA SER A 70 10.76 -8.14 8.43
C SER A 70 11.25 -9.23 7.47
N PRO A 71 12.56 -9.56 7.47
CA PRO A 71 13.05 -10.75 6.79
C PRO A 71 12.27 -11.97 7.28
N GLU A 72 11.86 -12.82 6.35
CA GLU A 72 11.28 -14.11 6.73
C GLU A 72 12.38 -14.92 7.41
N THR A 73 12.12 -15.42 8.62
CA THR A 73 12.99 -16.44 9.21
C THR A 73 13.01 -17.63 8.27
N PRO A 74 14.19 -18.12 7.86
CA PRO A 74 14.27 -19.37 7.13
C PRO A 74 13.56 -20.44 7.95
N TYR A 75 12.66 -21.20 7.33
CA TYR A 75 12.16 -22.42 7.95
C TYR A 75 13.38 -23.33 8.17
N ILE A 76 13.75 -23.55 9.42
CA ILE A 76 14.80 -24.50 9.83
C ILE A 76 14.25 -25.92 9.66
#